data_AF-A0A2I2FRP9-F1
#
_entry.id   AF-A0A2I2FRP9-F1
#
_cell.length_a   1.000
_cell.length_b   1.000
_cell.length_c   1.000
_cell.angle_alpha   90.00
_cell.angle_beta   90.00
_cell.angle_gamma   90.00
#
_symmetry.space_group_name_H-M   'P 1'
#
loop_
_entity.id
_entity.type
_entity.pdbx_description
1 polymer ?
#
loop_
_entity_poly.entity_id
_entity_poly.type
_entity_poly.pdbx_seq_one_letter_code
_entity_poly.pdbx_strand_id
1 'polypeptide(L)'
;MKGSRQQVREHIMAQTPRVIFESLHDLPSDGAARILVDTPNSVLNPQDYLESIHPFALTVQHSLHGYRSHHETRFVAVNIYPGKHSYFVVDLNNVNYNYDTAHECKTPIPVYVLRLSKAPRIRRAAALDIQLAEMLAKMHNGHGQDPLPLFEDHNDPNLQYRKPRSLRS
;
A
#
# COMPACT_ATOMS: atom_id res chain seq x y z
N MET A 1 16.33 2.35 23.64
CA MET A 1 15.78 1.48 22.56
C MET A 1 15.36 2.20 21.27
N LYS A 2 15.16 3.53 21.22
CA LYS A 2 14.78 4.26 19.99
C LYS A 2 15.81 4.17 18.84
N GLY A 3 17.10 4.15 19.15
CA GLY A 3 18.18 4.08 18.14
C GLY A 3 18.16 2.82 17.28
N SER A 4 17.81 1.66 17.86
CA SER A 4 17.76 0.38 17.13
C SER A 4 16.60 0.32 16.13
N ARG A 5 15.42 0.85 16.48
CA ARG A 5 14.27 0.91 15.55
C ARG A 5 14.55 1.83 14.37
N GLN A 6 15.09 3.03 14.64
CA GLN A 6 15.38 4.01 13.60
C GLN A 6 16.43 3.50 12.62
N GLN A 7 17.51 2.88 13.11
CA GLN A 7 18.53 2.25 12.27
C GLN A 7 17.95 1.15 11.38
N VAL A 8 17.05 0.31 11.91
CA VAL A 8 16.37 -0.73 11.10
C VAL A 8 15.48 -0.08 10.05
N ARG A 9 14.72 0.97 10.38
CA ARG A 9 13.89 1.70 9.40
C ARG A 9 14.73 2.25 8.26
N GLU A 10 15.81 2.96 8.58
CA GLU A 10 16.72 3.56 7.59
C GLU A 10 17.37 2.49 6.71
N HIS A 11 17.81 1.39 7.31
CA HIS A 11 18.40 0.28 6.56
C HIS A 11 17.41 -0.39 5.59
N ILE A 12 16.16 -0.57 5.99
CA ILE A 12 15.09 -1.09 5.12
C ILE A 12 14.87 -0.11 3.96
N MET A 13 14.65 1.18 4.26
CA MET A 13 14.39 2.21 3.26
C MET A 13 15.53 2.35 2.26
N ALA A 14 16.79 2.24 2.69
CA ALA A 14 17.95 2.32 1.82
C ALA A 14 18.04 1.19 0.79
N GLN A 15 17.48 0.00 1.09
CA GLN A 15 17.50 -1.15 0.18
C GLN A 15 16.30 -1.20 -0.77
N THR A 16 15.15 -0.65 -0.35
CA THR A 16 13.89 -0.72 -1.09
C THR A 16 14.01 -0.26 -2.56
N PRO A 17 14.66 0.88 -2.89
CA PRO A 17 14.76 1.32 -4.29
C PRO A 17 15.46 0.32 -5.20
N ARG A 18 16.50 -0.35 -4.71
CA ARG A 18 17.21 -1.36 -5.50
C ARG A 18 16.33 -2.59 -5.76
N VAL A 19 15.63 -3.06 -4.72
CA VAL A 19 14.77 -4.26 -4.81
C VAL A 19 13.59 -4.05 -5.76
N ILE A 20 12.98 -2.87 -5.71
CA ILE A 20 11.90 -2.51 -6.64
C ILE A 20 12.44 -2.47 -8.07
N PHE A 21 13.65 -1.91 -8.28
CA PHE A 21 14.25 -1.81 -9.62
C PHE A 21 14.47 -3.18 -10.22
N GLU A 22 15.22 -4.03 -9.52
CA GLU A 22 15.61 -5.35 -10.00
C GLU A 22 14.40 -6.22 -10.35
N SER A 23 13.24 -5.98 -9.73
CA SER A 23 12.07 -6.84 -9.89
C SER A 23 10.96 -6.29 -10.76
N LEU A 24 10.89 -4.96 -10.95
CA LEU A 24 9.82 -4.30 -11.69
C LEU A 24 10.31 -3.56 -12.94
N HIS A 25 11.62 -3.54 -13.22
CA HIS A 25 12.17 -2.85 -14.40
C HIS A 25 11.62 -3.38 -15.74
N ASP A 26 11.24 -4.66 -15.78
CA ASP A 26 10.68 -5.32 -16.97
C ASP A 26 9.17 -5.07 -17.16
N LEU A 27 8.52 -4.35 -16.25
CA LEU A 27 7.12 -3.97 -16.47
C LEU A 27 7.00 -3.13 -17.75
N PRO A 28 5.96 -3.38 -18.59
CA PRO A 28 5.66 -2.49 -19.70
C PRO A 28 5.56 -1.04 -19.25
N SER A 29 5.95 -0.11 -20.13
CA SER A 29 5.99 1.33 -19.83
C SER A 29 4.65 1.90 -19.31
N ASP A 30 3.55 1.33 -19.76
CA ASP A 30 2.16 1.62 -19.44
C ASP A 30 1.52 0.56 -18.54
N GLY A 31 2.31 -0.42 -18.08
CA GLY A 31 1.85 -1.53 -17.28
C GLY A 31 1.37 -1.08 -15.91
N ALA A 32 0.08 -1.29 -15.63
CA ALA A 32 -0.47 -1.11 -14.30
C ALA A 32 0.04 -2.20 -13.35
N ALA A 33 0.40 -1.82 -12.13
CA ALA A 33 0.76 -2.75 -11.06
C ALA A 33 0.25 -2.24 -9.71
N ARG A 34 0.00 -3.18 -8.81
CA ARG A 34 -0.35 -2.88 -7.42
C ARG A 34 0.69 -3.47 -6.50
N ILE A 35 1.31 -2.62 -5.69
CA ILE A 35 2.32 -3.03 -4.73
C ILE A 35 1.66 -3.14 -3.36
N LEU A 36 1.44 -4.37 -2.90
CA LEU A 36 1.06 -4.66 -1.53
C LEU A 36 2.33 -4.73 -0.68
N VAL A 37 2.50 -3.78 0.23
CA VAL A 37 3.69 -3.71 1.07
C VAL A 37 3.41 -4.35 2.43
N ASP A 38 4.08 -5.47 2.70
CA ASP A 38 4.09 -6.15 4.00
C ASP A 38 5.14 -5.48 4.90
N THR A 39 4.66 -4.80 5.95
CA THR A 39 5.47 -3.95 6.84
C THR A 39 5.52 -4.51 8.26
N PRO A 40 6.71 -4.80 8.83
CA PRO A 40 6.82 -5.24 10.22
C PRO A 40 6.33 -4.17 11.20
N ASN A 41 5.44 -4.53 12.13
CA ASN A 41 4.95 -3.63 13.16
C ASN A 41 6.07 -3.13 14.08
N SER A 42 7.17 -3.88 14.20
CA SER A 42 8.36 -3.48 14.99
C SER A 42 9.02 -2.20 14.50
N VAL A 43 8.82 -1.83 13.23
CA VAL A 43 9.33 -0.59 12.65
C VAL A 43 8.32 0.55 12.66
N LEU A 44 7.06 0.31 13.02
CA LEU A 44 6.01 1.32 13.05
C LEU A 44 5.94 2.04 14.41
N ASN A 45 5.27 3.20 14.42
CA ASN A 45 4.96 3.93 15.64
C ASN A 45 3.53 3.58 16.08
N PRO A 46 3.32 2.87 17.20
CA PRO A 46 1.98 2.51 17.63
C PRO A 46 1.14 3.71 18.14
N GLN A 47 1.77 4.87 18.37
CA GLN A 47 1.05 6.12 18.67
C GLN A 47 0.56 6.82 17.41
N ASP A 48 1.13 6.50 16.24
CA ASP A 48 0.79 7.12 14.97
C ASP A 48 1.24 6.23 13.80
N TYR A 49 0.41 5.23 13.49
CA TYR A 49 0.74 4.24 12.47
C TYR A 49 0.85 4.87 11.09
N LEU A 50 -0.10 5.73 10.73
CA LEU A 50 -0.19 6.34 9.41
C LEU A 50 1.05 7.21 9.12
N GLU A 51 1.41 8.12 10.03
CA GLU A 51 2.63 8.93 9.87
C GLU A 51 3.89 8.07 9.82
N SER A 52 3.92 6.95 10.56
CA SER A 52 5.08 6.06 10.53
C SER A 52 5.23 5.22 9.26
N ILE A 53 4.14 5.02 8.52
CA ILE A 53 4.09 4.33 7.22
C ILE A 53 4.43 5.29 6.07
N HIS A 54 4.04 6.55 6.16
CA HIS A 54 4.19 7.53 5.08
C HIS A 54 5.61 7.58 4.46
N PRO A 55 6.72 7.56 5.23
CA PRO A 55 8.07 7.52 4.65
C PRO A 55 8.35 6.26 3.81
N PHE A 56 7.78 5.11 4.17
CA PHE A 56 7.90 3.89 3.36
C PHE A 56 7.10 4.00 2.07
N ALA A 57 5.87 4.53 2.13
CA ALA A 57 5.05 4.76 0.95
C ALA A 57 5.74 5.72 -0.02
N LEU A 58 6.27 6.85 0.48
CA LEU A 58 7.07 7.78 -0.33
C LEU A 58 8.30 7.12 -0.93
N THR A 59 9.02 6.29 -0.17
CA THR A 59 10.19 5.56 -0.68
C THR A 59 9.79 4.66 -1.84
N VAL A 60 8.68 3.92 -1.72
CA VAL A 60 8.15 3.08 -2.80
C VAL A 60 7.76 3.92 -4.00
N GLN A 61 6.98 4.99 -3.82
CA GLN A 61 6.55 5.87 -4.90
C GLN A 61 7.75 6.50 -5.63
N HIS A 62 8.70 7.09 -4.90
CA HIS A 62 9.91 7.67 -5.48
C HIS A 62 10.76 6.64 -6.23
N SER A 63 10.84 5.40 -5.72
CA SER A 63 11.54 4.32 -6.44
C SER A 63 10.87 4.07 -7.79
N LEU A 64 9.53 3.95 -7.81
CA LEU A 64 8.75 3.74 -9.03
C LEU A 64 8.87 4.88 -10.03
N HIS A 65 8.92 6.14 -9.56
CA HIS A 65 9.15 7.32 -10.41
C HIS A 65 10.59 7.44 -10.92
N GLY A 66 11.57 7.00 -10.12
CA GLY A 66 12.99 7.00 -10.48
C GLY A 66 13.31 6.14 -11.71
N TYR A 67 12.43 5.19 -12.06
CA TYR A 67 12.57 4.40 -13.28
C TYR A 67 12.05 5.13 -14.51
N ARG A 68 10.90 5.81 -14.39
CA ARG A 68 10.28 6.57 -15.48
C ARG A 68 9.47 7.73 -14.91
N SER A 69 9.82 8.95 -15.31
CA SER A 69 9.21 10.20 -14.84
C SER A 69 7.71 10.33 -15.14
N HIS A 70 7.18 9.53 -16.07
CA HIS A 70 5.77 9.56 -16.48
C HIS A 70 4.89 8.57 -15.70
N HIS A 71 5.46 7.78 -14.80
CA HIS A 71 4.67 6.86 -13.99
C HIS A 71 3.76 7.63 -13.04
N GLU A 72 2.50 7.23 -12.96
CA GLU A 72 1.57 7.71 -11.93
C GLU A 72 1.58 6.74 -10.76
N THR A 73 1.79 7.25 -9.54
CA THR A 73 1.70 6.44 -8.34
C THR A 73 0.60 6.96 -7.41
N ARG A 74 -0.05 6.05 -6.69
CA ARG A 74 -1.12 6.42 -5.76
C ARG A 74 -1.02 5.61 -4.47
N PHE A 75 -0.90 6.29 -3.34
CA PHE A 75 -0.96 5.66 -2.03
C PHE A 75 -2.42 5.42 -1.66
N VAL A 76 -2.89 4.18 -1.77
CA VAL A 76 -4.33 3.86 -1.77
C VAL A 76 -4.87 3.53 -0.39
N ALA A 77 -4.19 2.66 0.35
CA ALA A 77 -4.75 2.12 1.59
C ALA A 77 -3.67 1.68 2.58
N VAL A 78 -4.05 1.65 3.86
CA VAL A 78 -3.27 1.20 5.00
C VAL A 78 -4.17 0.38 5.92
N ASN A 79 -3.77 -0.86 6.19
CA ASN A 79 -4.44 -1.74 7.16
C ASN A 79 -3.44 -2.13 8.25
N ILE A 80 -3.74 -1.71 9.48
CA ILE A 80 -2.96 -2.06 10.66
C ILE A 80 -3.58 -3.28 11.33
N TYR A 81 -2.78 -4.32 11.57
CA TYR A 81 -3.25 -5.53 12.24
C TYR A 81 -2.51 -5.75 13.57
N PRO A 82 -3.16 -6.36 14.57
CA PRO A 82 -2.47 -6.87 15.74
C PRO A 82 -1.45 -7.93 15.32
N GLY A 83 -0.34 -8.00 16.06
CA GLY A 83 0.73 -8.95 15.82
C GLY A 83 1.94 -8.36 15.12
N LYS A 84 2.49 -9.08 14.13
CA LYS A 84 3.84 -8.83 13.61
C LYS A 84 3.89 -7.90 12.40
N HIS A 85 2.83 -7.83 11.61
CA HIS A 85 2.85 -7.20 10.29
C HIS A 85 1.55 -6.42 10.02
N SER A 86 1.71 -5.31 9.33
CA SER A 86 0.64 -4.45 8.79
C SER A 86 0.92 -4.18 7.32
N TYR A 87 -0.08 -3.71 6.59
CA TYR A 87 0.00 -3.64 5.14
C TYR A 87 -0.38 -2.27 4.62
N PHE A 88 0.22 -1.88 3.51
CA PHE A 88 -0.21 -0.71 2.76
C PHE A 88 -0.12 -0.95 1.26
N VAL A 89 -0.87 -0.16 0.48
CA VAL A 89 -1.02 -0.36 -0.96
C VAL A 89 -0.57 0.88 -1.72
N VAL A 90 0.32 0.69 -2.69
CA VAL A 90 0.69 1.71 -3.69
C VAL A 90 0.35 1.18 -5.08
N ASP A 91 -0.50 1.89 -5.81
CA ASP A 91 -0.78 1.61 -7.21
C ASP A 91 0.24 2.33 -8.09
N LEU A 92 0.64 1.68 -9.18
CA LEU A 92 1.47 2.18 -10.28
C LEU A 92 0.64 2.13 -11.56
N ASN A 93 0.62 3.23 -12.33
CA ASN A 93 0.01 3.34 -13.66
C ASN A 93 -1.43 2.81 -13.73
N ASN A 94 -2.17 2.84 -12.62
CA ASN A 94 -3.59 2.56 -12.60
C ASN A 94 -4.34 3.80 -13.12
N VAL A 95 -4.14 4.12 -14.40
CA VAL A 95 -4.66 5.32 -15.06
C VAL A 95 -6.19 5.35 -15.14
N ASN A 96 -6.81 4.17 -15.10
CA ASN A 96 -8.26 4.03 -15.07
C ASN A 96 -8.85 4.12 -13.65
N TYR A 97 -8.03 4.41 -12.64
CA TYR A 97 -8.51 4.62 -11.29
C TYR A 97 -9.39 5.87 -11.23
N ASN A 98 -10.65 5.68 -10.89
CA ASN A 98 -11.59 6.76 -10.59
C ASN A 98 -12.01 6.65 -9.12
N TYR A 99 -11.66 7.65 -8.31
CA TYR A 99 -11.95 7.66 -6.88
C TYR A 99 -13.46 7.58 -6.61
N ASP A 100 -14.31 8.22 -7.42
CA ASP A 100 -15.76 8.30 -7.20
C ASP A 100 -16.44 6.94 -7.38
N THR A 101 -15.97 6.14 -8.34
CA THR A 101 -16.50 4.81 -8.64
C THR A 101 -15.65 3.68 -8.04
N ALA A 102 -14.59 3.99 -7.30
CA ALA A 102 -13.64 2.98 -6.78
C ALA A 102 -14.28 1.89 -5.91
N HIS A 103 -15.39 2.19 -5.25
CA HIS A 103 -16.19 1.24 -4.47
C HIS A 103 -16.88 0.12 -5.28
N GLU A 104 -17.02 0.31 -6.59
CA GLU A 104 -17.59 -0.66 -7.53
C GLU A 104 -16.49 -1.35 -8.36
N CYS A 105 -15.28 -0.78 -8.39
CA CYS A 105 -14.19 -1.23 -9.23
C CYS A 105 -13.50 -2.47 -8.65
N LYS A 106 -13.75 -3.62 -9.26
CA LYS A 106 -13.10 -4.91 -8.94
C LYS A 106 -12.13 -5.37 -10.03
N THR A 107 -11.74 -4.46 -10.93
CA THR A 107 -10.84 -4.78 -12.04
C THR A 107 -9.51 -5.30 -11.48
N PRO A 108 -9.10 -6.53 -11.82
CA PRO A 108 -7.84 -7.07 -11.37
C PRO A 108 -6.68 -6.33 -12.04
N ILE A 109 -5.69 -5.94 -11.25
CA ILE A 109 -4.40 -5.45 -11.74
C ILE A 109 -3.28 -6.30 -11.15
N PRO A 110 -2.16 -6.53 -11.87
CA PRO A 110 -1.06 -7.35 -11.37
C PRO A 110 -0.55 -6.92 -9.99
N VAL A 111 -0.73 -7.79 -8.99
CA VAL A 111 -0.25 -7.55 -7.61
C VAL A 111 1.17 -8.07 -7.41
N TYR A 112 2.02 -7.24 -6.83
CA TYR A 112 3.34 -7.60 -6.33
C TYR A 112 3.39 -7.35 -4.83
N VAL A 113 3.90 -8.32 -4.08
CA VAL A 113 4.04 -8.21 -2.62
C VAL A 113 5.48 -7.81 -2.31
N LEU A 114 5.68 -6.60 -1.81
CA LEU A 114 6.96 -6.12 -1.28
C LEU A 114 7.00 -6.40 0.22
N ARG A 115 7.80 -7.37 0.64
CA ARG A 115 8.03 -7.67 2.05
C ARG A 115 9.19 -6.84 2.58
N LEU A 116 8.89 -5.88 3.45
CA LEU A 116 9.90 -5.09 4.14
C LEU A 116 10.56 -5.95 5.23
N SER A 117 11.89 -6.01 5.17
CA SER A 117 12.72 -6.66 6.17
C SER A 117 14.15 -6.16 6.01
N LYS A 118 15.10 -6.62 6.84
CA LYS A 118 16.52 -6.29 6.66
C LYS A 118 17.07 -6.67 5.27
N ALA A 119 16.41 -7.60 4.58
CA ALA A 119 16.65 -7.92 3.17
C ALA A 119 15.29 -7.91 2.46
N PRO A 120 14.82 -6.74 1.98
CA PRO A 120 13.51 -6.64 1.34
C PRO A 120 13.42 -7.55 0.11
N ARG A 121 12.24 -8.09 -0.14
CA ARG A 121 11.98 -8.93 -1.32
C ARG A 121 10.64 -8.58 -1.91
N ILE A 122 10.55 -8.61 -3.22
CA ILE A 122 9.29 -8.43 -3.94
C ILE A 122 9.03 -9.64 -4.81
N ARG A 123 7.77 -10.04 -4.91
CA ARG A 123 7.34 -11.17 -5.74
C ARG A 123 5.98 -10.90 -6.33
N ARG A 124 5.76 -11.40 -7.55
CA ARG A 124 4.42 -11.45 -8.15
C ARG A 124 3.51 -12.36 -7.33
N ALA A 125 2.26 -11.94 -7.11
CA ALA A 125 1.25 -12.70 -6.36
C ALA A 125 -0.09 -12.71 -7.10
N ALA A 126 -0.20 -13.49 -8.18
CA ALA A 126 -1.38 -13.52 -9.05
C ALA A 126 -2.69 -13.87 -8.33
N ALA A 127 -2.62 -14.71 -7.30
CA ALA A 127 -3.77 -15.05 -6.47
C ALA A 127 -4.40 -13.83 -5.76
N LEU A 128 -3.66 -12.73 -5.60
CA LEU A 128 -4.13 -11.52 -4.93
C LEU A 128 -4.74 -10.49 -5.89
N ASP A 129 -4.66 -10.66 -7.21
CA ASP A 129 -5.11 -9.64 -8.17
C ASP A 129 -6.59 -9.30 -7.99
N ILE A 130 -7.42 -10.34 -7.89
CA ILE A 130 -8.87 -10.21 -7.67
C ILE A 130 -9.12 -9.88 -6.20
N GLN A 131 -8.52 -10.63 -5.27
CA GLN A 131 -8.78 -10.48 -3.83
C GLN A 131 -8.49 -9.06 -3.33
N LEU A 132 -7.39 -8.46 -3.79
CA LEU A 132 -7.02 -7.11 -3.36
C LEU A 132 -7.89 -6.05 -4.05
N ALA A 133 -8.32 -6.26 -5.29
CA ALA A 133 -9.28 -5.37 -5.94
C ALA A 133 -10.63 -5.36 -5.21
N GLU A 134 -11.15 -6.53 -4.84
CA GLU A 134 -12.39 -6.65 -4.08
C GLU A 134 -12.28 -6.05 -2.68
N MET A 135 -11.15 -6.25 -2.00
CA MET A 135 -10.88 -5.64 -0.69
C MET A 135 -10.88 -4.11 -0.78
N LEU A 136 -10.14 -3.52 -1.73
CA LEU A 136 -10.08 -2.07 -1.87
C LEU A 136 -11.43 -1.46 -2.27
N ALA A 137 -12.21 -2.15 -3.12
CA ALA A 137 -13.58 -1.73 -3.43
C ALA A 137 -14.46 -1.70 -2.16
N LYS A 138 -14.35 -2.73 -1.31
CA LYS A 138 -15.06 -2.77 -0.02
C LYS A 138 -14.61 -1.64 0.92
N MET A 139 -13.30 -1.37 1.01
CA MET A 139 -12.78 -0.26 1.81
C MET A 139 -13.31 1.08 1.30
N HIS A 140 -13.26 1.31 -0.02
CA HIS A 140 -13.82 2.51 -0.64
C HIS A 140 -15.32 2.67 -0.36
N ASN A 141 -16.07 1.56 -0.39
CA ASN A 141 -17.47 1.60 -0.01
C ASN A 141 -17.61 2.04 1.44
N GLY A 142 -16.93 1.37 2.38
CA GLY A 142 -17.06 1.59 3.82
C GLY A 142 -16.60 2.97 4.32
N HIS A 143 -15.50 3.48 3.76
CA HIS A 143 -14.94 4.79 4.09
C HIS A 143 -15.70 5.96 3.47
N GLY A 144 -16.65 5.73 2.57
CA GLY A 144 -17.40 6.81 1.96
C GLY A 144 -16.47 7.73 1.16
N GLN A 145 -16.36 8.99 1.57
CA GLN A 145 -15.61 10.03 0.86
C GLN A 145 -14.31 10.43 1.59
N ASP A 146 -13.81 9.57 2.49
CA ASP A 146 -12.53 9.83 3.18
C ASP A 146 -11.37 9.91 2.17
N PRO A 147 -10.43 10.87 2.35
CA PRO A 147 -9.31 11.02 1.43
C PRO A 147 -8.40 9.79 1.45
N LEU A 148 -7.62 9.62 0.39
CA LEU A 148 -6.57 8.61 0.35
C LEU A 148 -5.36 9.03 1.23
N PRO A 149 -4.61 8.07 1.80
CA PRO A 149 -4.91 6.65 1.82
C PRO A 149 -6.09 6.33 2.75
N LEU A 150 -6.91 5.35 2.37
CA LEU A 150 -7.91 4.79 3.28
C LEU A 150 -7.18 4.08 4.44
N PHE A 151 -7.61 4.32 5.67
CA PHE A 151 -6.90 3.86 6.86
C PHE A 151 -7.81 3.05 7.77
N GLU A 152 -7.47 1.77 7.96
CA GLU A 152 -8.13 0.86 8.90
C GLU A 152 -7.13 0.43 9.98
N ASP A 153 -7.43 0.75 11.25
CA ASP A 153 -6.70 0.20 12.40
C ASP A 153 -7.50 -0.93 13.06
N HIS A 154 -7.15 -2.17 12.75
CA HIS A 154 -7.79 -3.35 13.34
C HIS A 154 -7.36 -3.61 14.79
N ASN A 155 -6.51 -2.77 15.39
CA ASN A 155 -6.32 -2.77 16.84
C ASN A 155 -7.45 -2.00 17.57
N ASP A 156 -8.20 -1.14 16.87
CA ASP A 156 -9.33 -0.44 17.46
C ASP A 156 -10.56 -1.36 17.51
N PRO A 157 -11.06 -1.76 18.71
CA PRO A 157 -12.26 -2.58 18.83
C PRO A 157 -13.53 -1.87 18.32
N ASN A 158 -13.48 -0.56 18.11
CA ASN A 158 -14.60 0.25 17.61
C ASN A 158 -14.51 0.54 16.11
N LEU A 159 -13.60 -0.09 15.38
CA LEU A 159 -13.49 0.06 13.93
C LEU A 159 -14.82 -0.29 13.26
N GLN A 160 -15.51 0.73 12.73
CA GLN A 160 -16.79 0.60 12.06
C GLN A 160 -16.90 1.61 10.92
N TYR A 161 -17.47 1.18 9.80
CA TYR A 161 -17.77 2.06 8.69
C TYR A 161 -18.97 2.95 9.03
N ARG A 162 -18.73 4.27 9.07
CA ARG A 162 -19.75 5.24 9.49
C ARG A 162 -20.62 5.75 8.34
N LYS A 163 -20.09 5.78 7.11
CA LYS A 163 -20.79 6.39 5.96
C LYS A 163 -20.55 5.60 4.66
N PRO A 164 -21.03 4.35 4.55
CA PRO A 164 -20.87 3.58 3.32
C PRO A 164 -21.47 4.28 2.10
N ARG A 165 -20.79 4.22 0.94
CA ARG A 165 -21.30 4.83 -0.31
C ARG A 165 -22.60 4.20 -0.76
N SER A 166 -22.72 2.88 -0.62
CA SER A 166 -23.92 2.11 -0.97
C SER A 166 -25.15 2.44 -0.13
N LEU A 167 -25.02 3.21 0.97
CA LEU A 167 -26.13 3.63 1.82
C LEU A 167 -26.56 5.08 1.58
N ARG A 168 -25.96 5.78 0.61
CA ARG A 168 -26.43 7.09 0.18
C ARG A 168 -27.65 6.91 -0.75
N SER A 169 -28.84 6.94 -0.16
CA SER A 169 -30.12 7.10 -0.86
C SER A 169 -30.34 8.55 -1.29
#